data_AF-A0A3S5DP13-F1
#
_entry.id   AF-A0A3S5DP13-F1
#
_cell.length_a   1.000
_cell.length_b   1.000
_cell.length_c   1.000
_cell.angle_alpha   90.00
_cell.angle_beta   90.00
_cell.angle_gamma   90.00
#
_symmetry.space_group_name_H-M   'P 1'
#
loop_
_entity.id
_entity.type
_entity.pdbx_description
1 polymer ?
#
loop_
_entity_poly.entity_id
_entity_poly.type
_entity_poly.pdbx_seq_one_letter_code
_entity_poly.pdbx_strand_id
1 'polypeptide(L)' 'MDKIEVRGARTHNLKNINLVIPRDKLIVVTGLSGSGKSSLAFDTLYAEGQRRYVESLSAYARQFLSLMEKTRCRPY' A
#
# COMPACT_ATOMS: atom_id res chain seq x y z
N MET A 1 9.65 10.51 -16.29
CA MET A 1 10.08 10.06 -14.96
C MET A 1 8.86 9.57 -14.21
N ASP A 2 8.73 8.26 -14.02
CA ASP A 2 7.56 7.69 -13.36
C ASP A 2 7.63 7.91 -11.84
N LYS A 3 6.56 8.51 -11.29
CA LYS A 3 6.40 8.81 -9.87
C LYS A 3 5.03 8.35 -9.39
N ILE A 4 4.94 7.98 -8.12
CA ILE A 4 3.70 7.68 -7.42
C ILE A 4 3.36 8.92 -6.59
N GLU A 5 2.33 9.65 -6.99
CA GLU A 5 1.82 10.78 -6.22
C GLU A 5 0.68 10.29 -5.32
N VAL A 6 0.84 10.42 -4.01
CA VAL A 6 -0.25 10.25 -3.06
C VAL A 6 -0.69 11.63 -2.62
N ARG A 7 -1.96 11.94 -2.86
CA ARG A 7 -2.58 13.22 -2.48
C ARG A 7 -3.66 12.96 -1.45
N GLY A 8 -3.62 13.73 -0.36
CA GLY A 8 -4.63 13.68 0.68
C GLY A 8 -4.72 12.35 1.44
N ALA A 9 -3.58 11.74 1.78
CA ALA A 9 -3.61 10.55 2.65
C ALA A 9 -4.14 10.95 4.03
N ARG A 10 -5.30 10.40 4.39
CA ARG A 10 -6.06 10.68 5.64
C ARG A 10 -6.29 9.43 6.49
N THR A 11 -5.67 8.32 6.15
CA THR A 11 -5.88 7.05 6.83
C THR A 11 -5.37 7.12 8.27
N HIS A 12 -6.22 6.80 9.23
CA HIS A 12 -5.96 6.90 10.67
C HIS A 12 -5.51 8.30 11.13
N ASN A 13 -4.26 8.43 11.59
CA ASN A 13 -3.71 9.66 12.19
C ASN A 13 -3.05 10.59 11.15
N LEU A 14 -3.18 10.31 9.86
CA LEU A 14 -2.55 11.08 8.80
C LEU A 14 -3.30 12.41 8.57
N LYS A 15 -2.58 13.52 8.75
CA LYS A 15 -3.12 14.88 8.62
C LYS A 15 -3.17 15.37 7.16
N ASN A 16 -3.87 14.64 6.30
CA ASN A 16 -4.05 15.01 4.88
C ASN A 16 -2.71 15.27 4.15
N ILE A 17 -1.80 14.31 4.23
CA ILE A 17 -0.45 14.48 3.68
C ILE A 17 -0.42 14.27 2.17
N ASN A 18 0.41 15.07 1.49
CA ASN A 18 0.73 14.92 0.07
C ASN A 18 2.20 14.51 -0.04
N LEU A 19 2.48 13.48 -0.81
CA LEU A 19 3.83 12.94 -0.98
C LEU A 19 4.04 12.42 -2.40
N VAL A 20 5.28 12.49 -2.85
CA VAL A 20 5.72 12.00 -4.15
C VAL A 20 6.79 10.95 -3.93
N ILE A 21 6.52 9.74 -4.38
CA ILE A 21 7.40 8.58 -4.27
C ILE A 21 8.01 8.31 -5.65
N PRO A 22 9.33 8.40 -5.81
CA PRO A 22 9.98 8.00 -7.07
C PRO A 22 9.85 6.49 -7.27
N ARG A 23 9.48 6.04 -8.48
CA ARG A 23 9.47 4.61 -8.78
C ARG A 23 10.87 4.04 -8.91
N ASP A 24 10.98 2.72 -8.82
CA ASP A 24 12.21 1.93 -9.02
C ASP A 24 13.36 2.31 -8.07
N LYS A 25 13.02 2.82 -6.89
CA LYS A 25 13.98 3.15 -5.83
C LYS A 25 13.60 2.47 -4.53
N LEU A 26 14.61 2.13 -3.74
CA LEU A 26 14.42 1.74 -2.35
C LEU A 26 14.03 2.97 -1.54
N ILE A 27 12.84 2.96 -0.95
CA ILE A 27 12.31 4.07 -0.16
C ILE A 27 12.15 3.60 1.28
N VAL A 28 12.71 4.35 2.21
CA VAL A 28 12.63 4.08 3.65
C VAL A 28 11.76 5.14 4.30
N VAL A 29 10.70 4.69 5.00
CA VAL A 29 9.80 5.57 5.76
C VAL A 29 10.19 5.52 7.24
N THR A 30 10.66 6.62 7.80
CA THR A 30 11.17 6.71 9.19
C THR A 30 10.36 7.71 10.03
N GLY A 31 10.55 7.69 11.35
CA GLY A 31 9.88 8.59 12.31
C GLY A 31 9.47 7.95 13.64
N LEU A 32 9.13 8.77 14.63
CA LEU A 32 8.79 8.36 16.00
C LEU A 32 7.64 7.35 16.06
N SER A 33 7.67 6.39 16.99
CA SER A 33 6.56 5.43 17.18
C SER A 33 5.21 6.17 17.33
N GLY A 34 4.16 5.67 16.66
CA GLY A 34 2.86 6.35 16.61
C GLY A 34 2.69 7.49 15.58
N SER A 35 3.75 7.87 14.85
CA SER A 35 3.67 8.95 13.84
C SER A 35 2.85 8.63 12.58
N GLY A 36 2.30 7.41 12.45
CA GLY A 36 1.50 6.99 11.28
C GLY A 36 2.29 6.40 10.10
N LYS A 37 3.56 6.00 10.30
CA LYS A 37 4.38 5.35 9.25
C LYS A 37 3.75 4.06 8.72
N SER A 38 3.34 3.18 9.64
CA SER A 38 2.69 1.92 9.28
C SER A 38 1.37 2.19 8.55
N SER A 39 0.61 3.20 8.99
CA SER A 39 -0.63 3.57 8.29
C SER A 39 -0.41 4.19 6.92
N LEU A 40 0.71 4.88 6.71
CA LEU A 40 1.09 5.36 5.40
C LEU A 40 1.55 4.22 4.47
N ALA A 41 2.40 3.32 4.97
CA ALA A 41 3.00 2.25 4.19
C ALA A 41 2.00 1.11 3.89
N PHE A 42 1.33 0.59 4.92
CA PHE A 42 0.43 -0.56 4.80
C PHE A 42 -1.00 -0.13 4.45
N ASP A 43 -1.60 0.73 5.28
CA ASP A 43 -3.03 1.04 5.13
C ASP A 43 -3.31 1.93 3.91
N THR A 44 -2.32 2.70 3.44
CA THR A 44 -2.48 3.61 2.29
C THR A 44 -1.78 3.09 1.05
N LEU A 45 -0.44 3.01 1.07
CA LEU A 45 0.34 2.68 -0.13
C LEU A 45 0.13 1.24 -0.59
N TYR A 46 0.25 0.28 0.32
CA TYR A 46 0.08 -1.14 -0.01
C TYR A 46 -1.37 -1.46 -0.40
N ALA A 47 -2.35 -1.01 0.39
CA ALA A 47 -3.77 -1.21 0.09
C ALA A 47 -4.18 -0.65 -1.28
N GLU A 48 -3.79 0.59 -1.61
CA GLU A 48 -4.10 1.18 -2.92
C GLU A 48 -3.32 0.53 -4.06
N GLY A 49 -2.06 0.14 -3.81
CA GLY A 49 -1.25 -0.59 -4.80
C GLY A 49 -1.89 -1.93 -5.16
N GLN A 50 -2.29 -2.70 -4.15
CA GLN A 50 -2.98 -3.97 -4.33
C GLN A 50 -4.34 -3.79 -5.02
N ARG A 51 -5.15 -2.82 -4.59
CA ARG A 51 -6.46 -2.54 -5.20
C ARG A 51 -6.34 -2.24 -6.69
N ARG A 52 -5.44 -1.33 -7.07
CA ARG A 52 -5.21 -0.96 -8.47
C ARG A 52 -4.65 -2.13 -9.29
N TYR A 53 -3.79 -2.95 -8.68
CA TYR A 53 -3.26 -4.15 -9.34
C TYR A 53 -4.39 -5.15 -9.65
N VAL A 54 -5.25 -5.45 -8.67
CA VAL A 54 -6.41 -6.34 -8.86
C VAL A 54 -7.41 -5.78 -9.87
N GLU A 55 -7.65 -4.47 -9.86
CA GLU A 55 -8.52 -3.79 -10.83
C GLU A 55 -8.00 -3.91 -12.26
N SER A 56 -6.67 -3.89 -12.45
CA SER A 56 -6.04 -4.03 -13.77
C SER A 56 -6.13 -5.44 -14.37
N LEU A 57 -6.48 -6.45 -13.57
CA LEU A 57 -6.58 -7.84 -14.02
C LEU A 57 -7.95 -8.18 -14.60
N SER A 58 -7.96 -9.10 -15.58
CA SER A 58 -9.19 -9.63 -16.17
C SER A 58 -10.03 -10.39 -15.13
N ALA A 59 -11.35 -10.46 -15.36
CA ALA A 59 -12.28 -11.13 -14.44
C ALA A 59 -11.84 -12.56 -14.05
N TYR A 60 -11.22 -13.28 -14.99
CA TYR A 60 -10.66 -14.61 -14.78
C TYR A 60 -9.49 -14.61 -13.78
N ALA A 61 -8.54 -13.69 -13.93
CA ALA A 61 -7.37 -13.60 -13.06
C ALA A 61 -7.73 -13.17 -11.62
N ARG A 62 -8.80 -12.38 -11.44
CA ARG A 62 -9.32 -12.02 -10.11
C ARG A 62 -9.81 -13.24 -9.32
N GLN A 63 -10.40 -14.22 -10.01
CA GLN A 63 -10.91 -15.45 -9.39
C GLN A 63 -9.76 -16.33 -8.86
N PHE A 64 -8.59 -16.31 -9.52
CA PHE A 64 -7.37 -16.99 -9.06
C PHE A 64 -6.73 -16.33 -7.84
N LEU A 65 -6.71 -15.00 -7.76
CA LEU A 65 -6.15 -14.30 -6.60
C LEU A 65 -6.91 -14.58 -5.30
N SER A 66 -8.23 -14.75 -5.38
CA SER A 66 -9.05 -15.15 -4.22
C SER A 66 -8.66 -16.54 -3.67
N LEU A 67 -8.05 -17.41 -4.48
CA LEU A 67 -7.57 -18.72 -4.05
C LEU A 67 -6.19 -18.66 -3.39
N MET A 68 -5.44 -17.55 -3.56
CA MET A 68 -4.09 -17.38 -3.01
C MET A 68 -4.09 -16.79 -1.59
N GLU A 69 -5.21 -16.24 -1.12
CA GLU A 69 -5.29 -15.61 0.19
C GLU A 69 -5.56 -16.64 1.30
N LYS A 70 -4.55 -17.46 1.64
CA LYS A 70 -4.34 -17.94 3.02
C LYS A 70 -2.99 -18.62 3.29
N THR A 71 -1.86 -17.95 3.07
CA THR A 71 -0.65 -18.32 3.81
C THR A 71 -0.77 -17.81 5.25
N ARG A 72 -1.57 -18.51 6.05
CA ARG A 72 -1.51 -18.42 7.52
C ARG A 72 -0.15 -18.97 7.96
N CYS A 73 0.86 -18.12 8.03
CA CYS A 73 1.96 -18.39 8.93
C CYS A 73 1.39 -18.35 10.35
N ARG A 74 1.26 -19.54 10.98
CA ARG A 74 1.02 -19.62 12.42
C ARG A 74 2.24 -19.01 13.12
N PRO A 75 2.08 -18.05 14.04
CA PRO A 75 3.14 -17.77 14.98
C PRO A 75 3.22 -18.98 15.94
N TYR A 76 4.43 -19.46 16.17
CA TYR A 76 4.74 -20.20 17.39
C TYR A 76 4.65 -19.24 18.58
#